data_AF-G0RHG0-F1
#
_entry.id   AF-G0RHG0-F1
#
_cell.length_a   1.000
_cell.length_b   1.000
_cell.length_c   1.000
_cell.angle_alpha   90.00
_cell.angle_beta   90.00
_cell.angle_gamma   90.00
#
_symmetry.space_group_name_H-M   'P 1'
#
loop_
_entity.id
_entity.type
_entity.pdbx_description
1 polymer ?
#
loop_
_entity_poly.entity_id
_entity_poly.type
_entity_poly.pdbx_seq_one_letter_code
_entity_poly.pdbx_strand_id
1 'polypeptide(L)'
;MAASGTMCRKWTSSLIAQFIIVLPSQIQPAFDSHETFEEYESSPGRYRGFCKRCGTSLVWRSADDASTVDVFLGTVDEKWLVHEDGGKVGQALARPNGTQFWMENAIPGVTDLVKGGKEFLREGEDGWERKKD
;
A
#
# COMPACT_ATOMS: atom_id res chain seq x y z
N MET A 1 -4.35 4.70 -0.50
CA MET A 1 -5.13 3.54 -0.99
C MET A 1 -5.14 2.45 0.06
N ALA A 2 -5.98 1.43 -0.10
CA ALA A 2 -6.00 0.25 0.76
C ALA A 2 -6.15 -1.04 -0.06
N ALA A 3 -5.66 -2.16 0.46
CA ALA A 3 -5.86 -3.47 -0.15
C ALA A 3 -6.08 -4.56 0.91
N SER A 4 -7.06 -5.43 0.65
CA SER A 4 -7.44 -6.56 1.51
C SER A 4 -7.07 -7.93 0.94
N GLY A 5 -6.30 -7.97 -0.15
CA GLY A 5 -5.89 -9.21 -0.82
C GLY A 5 -4.97 -10.08 0.05
N THR A 6 -5.04 -11.39 -0.11
CA THR A 6 -4.32 -12.37 0.73
C THR A 6 -2.80 -12.15 0.73
N MET A 7 -2.21 -11.84 -0.42
CA MET A 7 -0.77 -11.53 -0.52
C MET A 7 -0.41 -10.20 0.13
N CYS A 8 -1.25 -9.17 0.03
CA CYS A 8 -1.03 -7.89 0.71
C CYS A 8 -1.02 -8.08 2.23
N ARG A 9 -1.93 -8.92 2.76
CA ARG A 9 -1.98 -9.25 4.18
C ARG A 9 -0.73 -9.97 4.66
N LYS A 10 -0.33 -11.03 3.96
CA LYS A 10 0.87 -11.80 4.30
C LYS A 10 2.13 -10.95 4.24
N TRP A 11 2.24 -10.12 3.22
CA TRP A 11 3.39 -9.25 3.04
C TRP A 11 3.51 -8.25 4.19
N THR A 12 2.43 -7.53 4.50
CA THR A 12 2.44 -6.46 5.51
C THR A 12 2.20 -6.95 6.93
N SER A 13 1.88 -8.23 7.13
CA SER A 13 1.38 -8.79 8.39
C SER A 13 0.21 -7.99 9.00
N SER A 14 -0.62 -7.38 8.14
CA SER A 14 -1.78 -6.56 8.51
C SER A 14 -3.02 -7.04 7.77
N LEU A 15 -4.20 -6.90 8.36
CA LEU A 15 -5.47 -7.24 7.69
C LEU A 15 -5.81 -6.30 6.53
N ILE A 16 -5.29 -5.07 6.59
CA ILE A 16 -5.42 -4.04 5.56
C ILE A 16 -4.03 -3.48 5.29
N ALA A 17 -3.56 -3.62 4.05
CA ALA A 17 -2.37 -2.91 3.59
C ALA A 17 -2.79 -1.50 3.17
N GLN A 18 -2.26 -0.47 3.82
CA GLN A 18 -2.45 0.92 3.40
C GLN A 18 -1.14 1.48 2.84
N PHE A 19 -1.25 2.19 1.73
CA PHE A 19 -0.10 2.72 1.00
C PHE A 19 -0.47 3.98 0.23
N ILE A 20 0.54 4.77 -0.08
CA ILE A 20 0.45 5.93 -0.98
C ILE A 20 1.23 5.62 -2.26
N ILE A 21 0.71 6.07 -3.40
CA ILE A 21 1.47 6.13 -4.65
C ILE A 21 2.26 7.42 -4.64
N VAL A 22 3.56 7.31 -4.90
CA VAL A 22 4.43 8.45 -5.16
C VAL A 22 5.25 8.20 -6.41
N LEU A 23 5.80 9.28 -6.97
CA LEU A 23 6.84 9.18 -8.00
C LEU A 23 8.17 8.84 -7.33
N PRO A 24 9.06 8.06 -7.98
CA PRO A 24 10.39 7.76 -7.45
C PRO A 24 11.18 9.02 -7.06
N SER A 25 11.02 10.13 -7.79
CA SER A 25 11.68 11.41 -7.51
C SER A 25 11.26 12.09 -6.19
N GLN A 26 10.12 11.68 -5.61
CA GLN A 26 9.63 12.18 -4.33
C GLN A 26 10.26 11.45 -3.13
N ILE A 27 11.04 10.39 -3.38
CA ILE A 27 11.72 9.61 -2.33
C ILE A 27 13.19 10.04 -2.30
N GLN A 28 13.59 10.68 -1.20
CA GLN A 28 14.94 11.18 -1.02
C GLN A 28 15.46 10.86 0.40
N PRO A 29 16.61 10.17 0.52
CA PRO A 29 17.35 9.53 -0.58
C PRO A 29 16.57 8.33 -1.14
N ALA A 30 16.90 7.90 -2.37
CA ALA A 30 16.23 6.76 -3.01
C ALA A 30 16.40 5.47 -2.17
N PHE A 31 15.41 4.58 -2.19
CA PHE A 31 15.45 3.38 -1.33
C PHE A 31 16.69 2.51 -1.58
N ASP A 32 17.08 2.32 -2.85
CA ASP A 32 18.24 1.53 -3.28
C ASP A 32 19.59 2.13 -2.87
N SER A 33 19.62 3.40 -2.45
CA SER A 33 20.82 4.01 -1.86
C SER A 33 21.10 3.53 -0.43
N HIS A 34 20.13 2.88 0.23
CA HIS A 34 20.31 2.33 1.57
C HIS A 34 20.78 0.88 1.51
N GLU A 35 21.93 0.60 2.14
CA GLU A 35 22.53 -0.76 2.20
C GLU A 35 21.56 -1.85 2.69
N THR A 36 20.65 -1.49 3.59
CA THR A 36 19.67 -2.40 4.20
C THR A 36 18.42 -2.64 3.35
N PHE A 37 18.23 -1.88 2.26
CA PHE A 37 17.12 -2.10 1.35
C PHE A 37 17.40 -3.30 0.45
N GLU A 38 16.39 -4.11 0.22
CA GLU A 38 16.42 -5.27 -0.67
C GLU A 38 15.06 -5.42 -1.35
N GLU A 39 15.04 -5.95 -2.57
CA GLU A 39 13.80 -6.24 -3.28
C GLU A 39 13.71 -7.72 -3.65
N TYR A 40 12.50 -8.26 -3.58
CA TYR A 40 12.18 -9.60 -4.03
C TYR A 40 11.07 -9.57 -5.08
N GLU A 41 11.30 -10.24 -6.21
CA GLU A 41 10.29 -10.45 -7.24
C GLU A 41 9.35 -11.58 -6.80
N SER A 42 8.21 -11.20 -6.24
CA SER A 42 7.24 -12.15 -5.66
C SER A 42 6.39 -12.90 -6.69
N SER A 43 6.31 -12.34 -7.90
CA SER A 43 5.73 -12.93 -9.11
C SER A 43 6.25 -12.11 -10.30
N PRO A 44 6.15 -12.59 -11.55
CA PRO A 44 6.69 -11.87 -12.71
C PRO A 44 6.29 -10.39 -12.73
N GLY A 45 7.28 -9.51 -12.70
CA GLY A 45 7.12 -8.06 -12.70
C GLY A 45 6.57 -7.43 -11.40
N ARG A 46 6.40 -8.18 -10.31
CA ARG A 46 5.85 -7.69 -9.03
C ARG A 46 6.90 -7.71 -7.93
N TYR A 47 7.46 -6.55 -7.65
CA TYR A 47 8.58 -6.43 -6.72
C TYR A 47 8.11 -5.91 -5.36
N ARG A 48 8.69 -6.48 -4.32
CA ARG A 48 8.41 -6.17 -2.93
C ARG A 48 9.70 -5.74 -2.25
N GLY A 49 9.77 -4.47 -1.88
CA GLY A 49 10.94 -3.90 -1.20
C GLY A 49 10.80 -3.95 0.32
N PHE A 50 11.86 -4.35 1.00
CA PHE A 50 11.90 -4.52 2.44
C PHE A 50 13.29 -4.21 3.02
N CYS A 51 13.35 -4.04 4.33
CA CYS A 51 14.62 -3.94 5.04
C CYS A 51 15.16 -5.34 5.35
N LYS A 52 16.31 -5.74 4.79
CA LYS A 52 16.91 -7.06 5.05
C LYS A 52 17.47 -7.24 6.47
N ARG A 53 17.53 -6.16 7.27
CA ARG A 53 17.95 -6.22 8.67
C ARG A 53 16.80 -6.55 9.63
N CYS A 54 15.63 -5.94 9.45
CA CYS A 54 14.49 -6.10 10.36
C CYS A 54 13.25 -6.76 9.72
N GLY A 55 13.23 -6.93 8.40
CA GLY A 55 12.13 -7.55 7.67
C GLY A 55 10.94 -6.62 7.37
N THR A 56 10.99 -5.35 7.74
CA THR A 56 9.89 -4.40 7.51
C THR A 56 9.60 -4.25 6.01
N SER A 57 8.35 -4.44 5.61
CA SER A 57 7.85 -4.14 4.27
C SER A 57 7.81 -2.63 4.03
N LEU A 58 8.51 -2.17 2.99
CA LEU A 58 8.67 -0.74 2.71
C LEU A 58 7.85 -0.32 1.49
N VAL A 59 8.00 -1.05 0.38
CA VAL A 59 7.40 -0.66 -0.89
C VAL A 59 6.90 -1.85 -1.70
N TRP A 60 6.03 -1.54 -2.66
CA TRP A 60 5.69 -2.40 -3.78
C TRP A 60 5.84 -1.63 -5.08
N ARG A 61 6.29 -2.30 -6.15
CA ARG A 61 6.34 -1.74 -7.49
C ARG A 61 5.98 -2.77 -8.56
N SER A 62 5.52 -2.26 -9.69
CA SER A 62 5.11 -3.01 -10.86
C SER A 62 6.08 -2.77 -12.02
N ALA A 63 6.40 -3.81 -12.80
CA ALA A 63 7.05 -3.62 -14.09
C ALA A 63 6.11 -3.02 -15.15
N ASP A 64 4.78 -3.20 -15.01
CA ASP A 64 3.79 -2.65 -15.93
C ASP A 64 3.69 -1.12 -15.83
N ASP A 65 4.03 -0.57 -14.66
CA ASP A 65 4.11 0.86 -14.41
C ASP A 65 5.32 1.17 -13.52
N ALA A 66 6.43 1.50 -14.17
CA ALA A 66 7.66 1.91 -13.49
C ALA A 66 7.67 3.40 -13.08
N SER A 67 6.61 4.16 -13.41
CA SER A 67 6.55 5.59 -13.10
C SER A 67 6.15 5.87 -11.64
N THR A 68 5.62 4.86 -10.95
CA THR A 68 5.10 4.96 -9.60
C THR A 68 5.70 3.91 -8.67
N VAL A 69 5.63 4.19 -7.37
CA VAL A 69 5.96 3.25 -6.31
C VAL A 69 4.95 3.39 -5.17
N ASP A 70 4.51 2.25 -4.67
CA ASP A 70 3.60 2.17 -3.52
C ASP A 70 4.44 2.12 -2.24
N VAL A 71 4.31 3.14 -1.38
CA VAL A 71 4.98 3.19 -0.07
C VAL A 71 3.98 2.83 1.01
N PHE A 72 4.29 1.83 1.85
CA PHE A 72 3.39 1.41 2.92
C PHE A 72 3.32 2.46 4.03
N LEU A 73 2.10 2.88 4.38
CA LEU A 73 1.90 3.97 5.34
C LEU A 73 2.36 3.62 6.76
N GLY A 74 2.45 2.33 7.10
CA GLY A 74 2.99 1.88 8.38
C GLY A 74 4.47 2.22 8.59
N THR A 75 5.18 2.68 7.56
CA THR A 75 6.59 3.10 7.65
C THR A 75 6.76 4.60 7.79
N VAL A 76 5.67 5.38 7.77
CA VAL A 76 5.72 6.83 7.93
C VAL A 76 5.86 7.17 9.42
N ASP A 77 6.75 8.10 9.73
CA ASP A 77 6.99 8.55 11.11
C ASP A 77 5.70 8.99 11.81
N GLU A 78 5.60 8.64 13.09
CA GLU A 78 4.48 9.00 13.98
C GLU A 78 4.16 10.49 13.96
N LYS A 79 5.18 11.35 13.82
CA LYS A 79 4.99 12.81 13.74
C LYS A 79 3.99 13.20 12.66
N TRP A 80 4.01 12.55 11.49
CA TRP A 80 3.12 12.86 10.38
C TRP A 80 1.77 12.13 10.48
N LEU A 81 1.77 10.94 11.07
CA LEU A 81 0.56 10.12 11.18
C LEU A 81 -0.35 10.56 12.33
N VAL A 82 0.21 11.02 13.45
CA VAL A 82 -0.53 11.25 14.69
C VAL A 82 -0.53 12.73 15.10
N HIS A 83 0.61 13.41 14.99
CA HIS A 83 0.81 14.69 15.67
C HIS A 83 0.59 15.91 14.77
N GLU A 84 1.07 15.84 13.52
CA GLU A 84 1.04 16.97 12.59
C GLU A 84 -0.39 17.45 12.30
N ASP A 85 -0.60 18.76 12.44
CA ASP A 85 -1.92 19.42 12.32
C ASP A 85 -3.04 18.70 13.12
N GLY A 86 -2.70 18.24 14.33
CA GLY A 86 -3.64 17.50 15.19
C GLY A 86 -4.14 16.20 14.56
N GLY A 87 -3.29 15.54 13.76
CA GLY A 87 -3.59 14.26 13.09
C GLY A 87 -4.32 14.41 11.75
N LYS A 88 -4.57 15.64 11.27
CA LYS A 88 -5.22 15.83 9.96
C LYS A 88 -4.35 15.35 8.80
N VAL A 89 -3.03 15.48 8.91
CA VAL A 89 -2.09 14.94 7.91
C VAL A 89 -2.22 13.42 7.85
N GLY A 90 -2.19 12.73 8.98
CA GLY A 90 -2.42 11.29 9.06
C GLY A 90 -3.76 10.86 8.46
N GLN A 91 -4.83 11.62 8.72
CA GLN A 91 -6.13 11.36 8.08
C GLN A 91 -6.08 11.51 6.56
N ALA A 92 -5.41 12.55 6.05
CA ALA A 92 -5.27 12.77 4.61
C ALA A 92 -4.46 11.67 3.92
N LEU A 93 -3.43 11.15 4.59
CA LEU A 93 -2.60 10.05 4.10
C LEU A 93 -3.35 8.70 4.17
N ALA A 94 -3.95 8.38 5.32
CA ALA A 94 -4.47 7.05 5.62
C ALA A 94 -5.89 6.80 5.10
N ARG A 95 -6.73 7.83 4.94
CA ARG A 95 -8.06 7.64 4.33
C ARG A 95 -7.89 7.30 2.85
N PRO A 96 -8.36 6.14 2.37
CA PRO A 96 -8.31 5.85 0.95
C PRO A 96 -9.08 6.91 0.17
N ASN A 97 -8.41 7.57 -0.77
CA ASN A 97 -9.00 8.60 -1.63
C ASN A 97 -8.97 8.22 -3.12
N GLY A 98 -8.04 7.35 -3.52
CA GLY A 98 -8.02 6.72 -4.85
C GLY A 98 -8.87 5.45 -4.87
N THR A 99 -8.27 4.36 -4.37
CA THR A 99 -8.80 3.00 -4.55
C THR A 99 -8.68 2.14 -3.30
N GLN A 100 -9.63 1.23 -3.12
CA GLN A 100 -9.58 0.08 -2.24
C GLN A 100 -9.68 -1.21 -3.07
N PHE A 101 -8.64 -2.05 -3.02
CA PHE A 101 -8.53 -3.27 -3.83
C PHE A 101 -8.89 -4.53 -3.04
N TRP A 102 -9.33 -5.56 -3.78
CA TRP A 102 -9.59 -6.90 -3.27
C TRP A 102 -10.68 -6.95 -2.18
N MET A 103 -11.73 -6.13 -2.32
CA MET A 103 -12.79 -5.97 -1.34
C MET A 103 -13.71 -7.20 -1.21
N GLU A 104 -13.65 -8.16 -2.14
CA GLU A 104 -14.32 -9.46 -1.95
C GLU A 104 -13.75 -10.22 -0.74
N ASN A 105 -12.48 -9.96 -0.39
CA ASN A 105 -11.81 -10.56 0.76
C ASN A 105 -12.00 -9.74 2.04
N ALA A 106 -12.78 -8.64 2.01
CA ALA A 106 -13.05 -7.85 3.18
C ALA A 106 -13.77 -8.71 4.24
N ILE A 107 -13.32 -8.61 5.49
CA ILE A 107 -13.95 -9.28 6.62
C ILE A 107 -15.07 -8.35 7.10
N PRO A 108 -16.36 -8.76 6.99
CA PRO A 108 -17.49 -7.91 7.35
C PRO A 108 -17.40 -7.42 8.80
N GLY A 109 -17.60 -6.12 9.00
CA GLY A 109 -17.51 -5.44 10.29
C GLY A 109 -16.09 -5.29 10.85
N VAL A 110 -15.04 -5.68 10.11
CA VAL A 110 -13.65 -5.59 10.56
C VAL A 110 -12.83 -4.76 9.57
N THR A 111 -12.70 -5.21 8.32
CA THR A 111 -11.83 -4.53 7.35
C THR A 111 -12.59 -3.69 6.33
N ASP A 112 -13.92 -3.83 6.28
CA ASP A 112 -14.83 -3.01 5.46
C ASP A 112 -15.21 -1.67 6.13
N LEU A 113 -14.70 -1.41 7.34
CA LEU A 113 -14.93 -0.18 8.07
C LEU A 113 -14.09 1.00 7.55
N VAL A 114 -12.99 0.73 6.85
CA VAL A 114 -12.20 1.78 6.21
C VAL A 114 -12.97 2.31 5.01
N LYS A 115 -13.36 3.58 5.07
CA LYS A 115 -14.17 4.24 4.03
C LYS A 115 -13.35 5.20 3.19
N GLY A 116 -13.78 5.37 1.94
CA GLY A 116 -13.22 6.30 0.97
C GLY A 116 -12.68 5.60 -0.29
N GLY A 117 -12.41 6.38 -1.33
CA GLY A 117 -11.94 5.86 -2.62
C GLY A 117 -12.97 4.97 -3.32
N LYS A 118 -12.56 4.39 -4.44
CA LYS A 118 -13.36 3.43 -5.22
C LYS A 118 -13.10 2.02 -4.73
N GLU A 119 -14.14 1.24 -4.45
CA GLU A 119 -14.01 -0.15 -4.02
C GLU A 119 -14.03 -1.11 -5.23
N PHE A 120 -13.01 -1.97 -5.33
CA PHE A 120 -12.93 -3.04 -6.34
C PHE A 120 -12.86 -4.39 -5.65
N LEU A 121 -13.63 -5.34 -6.17
CA LEU A 121 -13.76 -6.67 -5.62
C LEU A 121 -12.53 -7.51 -5.88
N ARG A 122 -12.05 -7.50 -7.14
CA ARG A 122 -10.93 -8.31 -7.64
C ARG A 122 -10.45 -7.81 -8.99
N GLU A 123 -9.29 -8.30 -9.40
CA GLU A 123 -8.80 -8.20 -10.77
C GLU A 123 -9.42 -9.33 -11.60
N GLY A 124 -10.12 -8.98 -12.69
CA GLY A 124 -10.69 -9.92 -13.67
C GLY A 124 -9.99 -9.82 -15.02
N GLU A 125 -10.43 -10.63 -15.99
CA GLU A 125 -9.82 -10.70 -17.33
C GLU A 125 -9.88 -9.35 -18.08
N ASP A 126 -10.97 -8.61 -17.93
CA ASP A 126 -11.17 -7.29 -18.53
C ASP A 126 -10.74 -6.13 -17.60
N GLY A 127 -9.94 -6.42 -16.57
CA GLY A 127 -9.48 -5.48 -15.57
C GLY A 127 -10.30 -5.52 -14.26
N TRP A 128 -10.30 -4.42 -13.52
CA TRP A 128 -10.82 -4.40 -12.15
C TRP A 128 -12.36 -4.44 -12.06
N GLU A 129 -12.90 -5.45 -11.38
CA GLU A 129 -14.33 -5.57 -11.09
C GLU A 129 -14.71 -4.63 -9.93
N ARG A 130 -15.65 -3.70 -10.18
CA ARG A 130 -16.11 -2.74 -9.17
C ARG A 130 -17.14 -3.37 -8.24
N LYS A 131 -17.08 -3.04 -6.95
CA LYS A 131 -18.17 -3.36 -6.03
C LYS A 131 -19.37 -2.49 -6.42
N LYS A 132 -20.52 -3.13 -6.65
CA LYS A 132 -21.78 -2.41 -6.90
C LYS A 132 -22.26 -1.81 -5.58
N ASP A 133 -22.75 -0.56 -5.67
CA ASP A 133 -23.30 0.19 -4.53
C ASP A 133 -24.54 -0.50 -3.94
#